data_AF-A0A413F8L1-F1
#
_entry.id   AF-A0A413F8L1-F1
#
_cell.length_a   1.000
_cell.length_b   1.000
_cell.length_c   1.000
_cell.angle_alpha   90.00
_cell.angle_beta   90.00
_cell.angle_gamma   90.00
#
_symmetry.space_group_name_H-M   'P 1'
#
loop_
_entity.id
_entity.type
_entity.pdbx_description
1 polymer ?
#
loop_
_entity_poly.entity_id
_entity_poly.type
_entity_poly.pdbx_seq_one_letter_code
_entity_poly.pdbx_strand_id
1 'polypeptide(L)'
;MQEYNLYLDSMFSETPGDEVLLELEECSDNYNNTFVRLKRYFENEINTFDSDKFGKILFKGLETVYNSGVYDIVEFGNRCYKLWSLLPAFLDHEQPFYVLCYADDPLSWGDEEQSRTLYRDAFSFYK
;
A
#
# COMPACT_ATOMS: atom_id res chain seq x y z
N MET A 1 -7.16 0.72 -12.20
CA MET A 1 -8.64 0.65 -12.32
C MET A 1 -9.02 -0.48 -13.27
N GLN A 2 -8.72 -0.40 -14.57
CA GLN A 2 -9.12 -1.45 -15.51
C GLN A 2 -8.55 -2.84 -15.19
N GLU A 3 -7.26 -2.96 -14.88
CA GLU A 3 -6.67 -4.25 -14.45
C GLU A 3 -7.26 -4.76 -13.13
N TYR A 4 -7.54 -3.86 -12.18
CA TYR A 4 -8.14 -4.22 -10.89
C TYR A 4 -9.53 -4.83 -11.09
N ASN A 5 -10.38 -4.21 -11.91
CA ASN A 5 -11.72 -4.72 -12.19
C ASN A 5 -11.65 -6.06 -12.92
N LEU A 6 -10.73 -6.25 -13.87
CA LEU A 6 -10.55 -7.55 -14.53
C LEU A 6 -10.16 -8.68 -13.56
N TYR A 7 -9.32 -8.38 -12.57
CA TYR A 7 -8.99 -9.34 -11.51
C TYR A 7 -10.20 -9.64 -10.64
N LEU A 8 -10.98 -8.61 -10.29
CA LEU A 8 -12.17 -8.76 -9.46
C LEU A 8 -13.25 -9.59 -10.16
N ASP A 9 -13.51 -9.33 -11.45
CA ASP A 9 -14.43 -10.08 -12.30
C ASP A 9 -14.05 -11.57 -12.35
N SER A 10 -12.74 -11.85 -12.47
CA SER A 10 -12.22 -13.22 -12.45
C SER A 10 -12.49 -13.91 -11.12
N MET A 11 -12.24 -13.23 -9.98
CA MET A 11 -12.50 -13.79 -8.66
C MET A 11 -14.00 -14.03 -8.42
N PHE A 12 -14.85 -13.10 -8.83
CA PHE A 12 -16.30 -13.21 -8.70
C PHE A 12 -16.86 -14.37 -9.54
N SER A 13 -16.28 -14.61 -10.72
CA SER A 13 -16.63 -15.75 -11.57
C SER A 13 -16.32 -17.10 -10.91
N GLU A 14 -15.24 -17.18 -10.13
CA GLU A 14 -14.85 -18.39 -9.39
C GLU A 14 -15.65 -18.60 -8.12
N THR A 15 -16.06 -17.52 -7.45
CA THR A 15 -16.85 -17.56 -6.21
C THR A 15 -18.10 -16.67 -6.32
N PRO A 16 -19.11 -17.08 -7.11
CA PRO A 16 -20.32 -16.28 -7.29
C PRO A 16 -21.07 -16.14 -5.96
N GLY A 17 -21.44 -14.91 -5.60
CA GLY A 17 -22.18 -14.62 -4.37
C GLY A 17 -21.31 -14.33 -3.15
N ASP A 18 -20.00 -14.21 -3.32
CA ASP A 18 -19.14 -13.62 -2.29
C ASP A 18 -19.49 -12.12 -2.11
N GLU A 19 -20.01 -11.79 -0.92
CA GLU A 19 -20.45 -10.43 -0.58
C GLU A 19 -19.28 -9.44 -0.52
N VAL A 20 -18.07 -9.90 -0.17
CA VAL A 20 -16.87 -9.06 -0.16
C VAL A 20 -16.50 -8.65 -1.57
N LEU A 21 -16.48 -9.61 -2.50
CA LEU A 21 -16.18 -9.34 -3.90
C LEU A 21 -17.24 -8.42 -4.53
N LEU A 22 -18.51 -8.61 -4.19
CA LEU A 22 -19.60 -7.74 -4.66
C LEU A 22 -19.43 -6.30 -4.16
N GLU A 23 -19.21 -6.09 -2.86
CA GLU A 23 -18.98 -4.75 -2.31
C GLU A 23 -17.73 -4.08 -2.92
N LEU A 24 -16.67 -4.85 -3.18
CA LEU A 24 -15.47 -4.36 -3.86
C LEU A 24 -15.77 -3.92 -5.30
N GLU A 25 -16.68 -4.59 -5.98
CA GLU A 25 -17.08 -4.26 -7.35
C GLU A 25 -17.90 -2.97 -7.37
N GLU A 26 -18.87 -2.87 -6.45
CA GLU A 26 -19.72 -1.69 -6.26
C GLU A 26 -18.91 -0.43 -5.92
N CYS A 27 -17.78 -0.58 -5.22
CA CYS A 27 -16.91 0.54 -4.85
C CYS A 27 -15.65 0.67 -5.72
N SER A 28 -15.55 -0.09 -6.82
CA SER A 28 -14.36 -0.15 -7.67
C SER A 28 -14.09 1.12 -8.47
N ASP A 29 -15.08 2.01 -8.61
CA ASP A 29 -14.98 3.29 -9.29
C ASP A 29 -14.24 4.37 -8.46
N ASN A 30 -14.05 4.13 -7.16
CA ASN A 30 -13.42 5.05 -6.23
C ASN A 30 -12.41 4.33 -5.33
N TYR A 31 -11.12 4.57 -5.61
CA TYR A 31 -10.03 3.92 -4.86
C TYR A 31 -10.14 4.12 -3.34
N ASN A 32 -10.59 5.28 -2.84
CA ASN A 32 -10.74 5.48 -1.40
C ASN A 32 -11.77 4.53 -0.80
N ASN A 33 -12.91 4.36 -1.46
CA ASN A 33 -13.96 3.43 -1.01
C ASN A 33 -13.45 1.99 -1.08
N THR A 34 -12.75 1.64 -2.16
CA THR A 34 -12.09 0.33 -2.30
C THR A 34 -11.12 0.05 -1.15
N PHE A 35 -10.25 1.01 -0.81
CA PHE A 35 -9.31 0.86 0.29
C PHE A 35 -10.00 0.75 1.65
N VAL A 36 -11.06 1.55 1.90
CA VAL A 36 -11.86 1.43 3.14
C VAL A 36 -12.48 0.04 3.26
N ARG A 37 -13.01 -0.52 2.17
CA ARG A 37 -13.59 -1.86 2.16
C ARG A 37 -12.56 -2.95 2.42
N LEU A 38 -11.40 -2.86 1.77
CA LEU A 38 -10.27 -3.78 1.98
C LEU A 38 -9.72 -3.69 3.40
N LYS A 39 -9.60 -2.47 3.94
CA LYS A 39 -9.18 -2.24 5.33
C LYS A 39 -10.15 -2.91 6.31
N ARG A 40 -11.46 -2.73 6.13
CA ARG A 40 -12.50 -3.41 6.92
C ARG A 40 -12.34 -4.94 6.88
N TYR A 41 -12.12 -5.49 5.68
CA TYR A 41 -11.93 -6.93 5.47
C TYR A 41 -10.75 -7.47 6.29
N PHE A 42 -9.59 -6.83 6.16
CA PHE A 42 -8.37 -7.26 6.83
C PHE A 42 -8.37 -7.03 8.34
N GLU A 43 -9.05 -6.01 8.84
CA GLU A 43 -9.11 -5.71 10.27
C GLU A 43 -10.16 -6.54 11.02
N ASN A 44 -11.28 -6.90 10.37
CA ASN A 44 -12.46 -7.40 11.08
C ASN A 44 -13.07 -8.69 10.53
N GLU A 45 -12.82 -9.05 9.27
CA GLU A 45 -13.53 -10.17 8.60
C GLU A 45 -12.64 -11.40 8.38
N ILE A 46 -11.31 -11.24 8.42
CA ILE A 46 -10.36 -12.37 8.33
C ILE A 46 -9.32 -12.35 9.45
N ASN A 47 -8.72 -13.51 9.70
CA ASN A 47 -7.62 -13.68 10.65
C ASN A 47 -6.36 -14.29 10.00
N THR A 48 -6.33 -14.39 8.67
CA THR A 48 -5.29 -15.09 7.88
C THR A 48 -4.39 -14.14 7.09
N PHE A 49 -4.34 -12.86 7.47
CA PHE A 49 -3.50 -11.87 6.77
C PHE A 49 -2.01 -12.19 6.95
N ASP A 50 -1.30 -12.32 5.83
CA ASP A 50 0.14 -12.56 5.79
C ASP A 50 0.87 -11.23 5.53
N SER A 51 1.35 -10.60 6.60
CA SER A 51 2.04 -9.31 6.53
C SER A 51 3.38 -9.38 5.81
N ASP A 52 4.08 -10.52 5.86
CA ASP A 52 5.35 -10.71 5.15
C ASP A 52 5.13 -10.77 3.63
N LYS A 53 4.15 -11.56 3.18
CA LYS A 53 3.80 -11.61 1.75
C LYS A 53 3.31 -10.27 1.24
N PHE A 54 2.46 -9.59 2.00
CA PHE A 54 1.96 -8.26 1.65
C PHE A 54 3.10 -7.24 1.54
N GLY A 55 3.96 -7.19 2.55
CA GLY A 55 5.12 -6.28 2.60
C GLY A 55 6.09 -6.51 1.44
N LYS A 56 6.44 -7.76 1.15
CA LYS A 56 7.28 -8.12 -0.02
C LYS A 56 6.75 -7.55 -1.33
N ILE A 57 5.45 -7.68 -1.58
CA ILE A 57 4.83 -7.18 -2.81
C ILE A 57 4.83 -5.65 -2.81
N LEU A 58 4.42 -5.03 -1.70
CA LEU A 58 4.31 -3.59 -1.58
C LEU A 58 5.66 -2.88 -1.77
N PHE A 59 6.68 -3.29 -1.02
CA PHE A 59 7.98 -2.62 -1.03
C PHE A 59 8.75 -2.84 -2.33
N LYS A 60 8.58 -3.99 -2.99
CA LYS A 60 9.08 -4.20 -4.36
C LYS A 60 8.42 -3.26 -5.37
N GLY A 61 7.10 -3.05 -5.25
CA GLY A 61 6.36 -2.11 -6.08
C GLY A 61 6.82 -0.67 -5.86
N LEU A 62 6.96 -0.26 -4.59
CA LEU A 62 7.46 1.06 -4.22
C LEU A 62 8.89 1.30 -4.71
N GLU A 63 9.79 0.33 -4.58
CA GLU A 63 11.16 0.42 -5.11
C GLU A 63 11.16 0.63 -6.63
N THR A 64 10.26 -0.05 -7.35
CA THR A 64 10.11 0.11 -8.80
C THR A 64 9.65 1.53 -9.17
N VAL A 65 8.64 2.05 -8.46
CA VAL A 65 8.15 3.43 -8.68
C VAL A 65 9.22 4.46 -8.32
N TYR A 66 9.91 4.29 -7.20
CA TYR A 66 10.98 5.18 -6.77
C TYR A 66 12.11 5.26 -7.80
N ASN A 67 12.56 4.10 -8.31
CA ASN A 67 13.63 4.03 -9.30
C ASN A 67 13.23 4.49 -10.70
N SER A 68 11.94 4.56 -11.00
CA SER A 68 11.45 5.03 -12.31
C SER A 68 11.71 6.52 -12.55
N GLY A 69 11.93 7.30 -11.48
CA GLY A 69 12.13 8.75 -11.57
C GLY A 69 10.88 9.53 -11.98
N VAL A 70 9.70 8.90 -11.97
CA VAL A 70 8.42 9.56 -12.31
C VAL A 70 8.05 10.64 -11.29
N TYR A 71 8.51 10.50 -10.04
CA TYR A 71 8.28 11.43 -8.94
C TYR A 71 9.61 11.91 -8.36
N ASP A 72 9.67 13.19 -7.98
CA ASP A 72 10.74 13.65 -7.11
C ASP A 72 10.54 13.12 -5.67
N ILE A 73 11.52 13.33 -4.80
CA ILE A 73 11.50 12.77 -3.45
C ILE A 73 10.37 13.34 -2.58
N VAL A 74 9.97 14.60 -2.82
CA VAL A 74 8.89 15.25 -2.08
C VAL A 74 7.54 14.68 -2.51
N GLU A 75 7.30 14.54 -3.82
CA GLU A 75 6.07 13.94 -4.33
C GLU A 75 5.98 12.46 -3.95
N PHE A 76 7.10 11.74 -4.01
CA PHE A 76 7.16 10.34 -3.57
C PHE A 76 6.80 10.20 -2.09
N GLY A 77 7.36 11.05 -1.21
CA GLY A 77 7.04 11.05 0.22
C GLY A 77 5.57 11.31 0.52
N ASN A 78 5.00 12.34 -0.11
CA ASN A 78 3.57 12.62 0.00
C ASN A 78 2.68 11.44 -0.44
N ARG A 79 3.11 10.65 -1.42
CA ARG A 79 2.39 9.44 -1.86
C ARG A 79 2.57 8.29 -0.87
N CYS A 80 3.77 8.11 -0.31
CA CYS A 80 4.03 7.15 0.76
C CYS A 80 3.18 7.43 2.00
N TYR A 81 3.08 8.69 2.44
CA TYR A 81 2.25 9.07 3.57
C TYR A 81 0.76 8.75 3.33
N LYS A 82 0.25 9.07 2.13
CA LYS A 82 -1.13 8.72 1.75
C LYS A 82 -1.34 7.20 1.76
N LEU A 83 -0.41 6.44 1.20
CA LEU A 83 -0.46 4.98 1.21
C LEU A 83 -0.46 4.44 2.65
N TRP A 84 0.42 4.95 3.50
CA TRP A 84 0.49 4.59 4.92
C TRP A 84 -0.83 4.82 5.64
N SER A 85 -1.48 5.98 5.41
CA SER A 85 -2.76 6.31 6.03
C SER A 85 -3.91 5.36 5.66
N LEU A 86 -3.76 4.61 4.56
CA LEU A 86 -4.72 3.62 4.08
C LEU A 86 -4.44 2.20 4.58
N LEU A 87 -3.30 1.96 5.23
CA LEU A 87 -2.96 0.64 5.75
C LEU A 87 -3.92 0.21 6.87
N PRO A 88 -4.13 -1.11 7.04
CA PRO A 88 -4.70 -1.66 8.26
C PRO A 88 -3.92 -1.23 9.50
N ALA A 89 -4.62 -0.92 10.59
CA ALA A 89 -4.05 -0.40 11.83
C ALA A 89 -3.09 -1.38 12.54
N PHE A 90 -3.10 -2.65 12.18
CA PHE A 90 -2.12 -3.61 12.70
C PHE A 90 -0.79 -3.57 11.95
N LEU A 91 -0.70 -2.90 10.79
CA LEU A 91 0.55 -2.76 10.01
C LEU A 91 1.20 -1.39 10.14
N ASP A 92 0.44 -0.34 10.42
CA ASP A 92 0.91 1.05 10.30
C ASP A 92 2.08 1.40 11.24
N HIS A 93 2.26 0.69 12.35
CA HIS A 93 3.40 0.82 13.27
C HIS A 93 4.44 -0.30 13.12
N GLU A 94 4.25 -1.24 12.19
CA GLU A 94 5.20 -2.33 11.93
C GLU A 94 6.25 -1.92 10.90
N GLN A 95 7.49 -2.38 11.08
CA GLN A 95 8.54 -2.18 10.08
C GLN A 95 8.36 -3.19 8.93
N PRO A 96 8.53 -2.76 7.66
CA PRO A 96 8.98 -1.44 7.22
C PRO A 96 7.83 -0.47 6.89
N PHE A 97 6.57 -0.84 7.11
CA PHE A 97 5.39 -0.01 6.80
C PHE A 97 5.42 1.36 7.49
N TYR A 98 5.88 1.41 8.74
CA TYR A 98 5.95 2.64 9.52
C TYR A 98 6.86 3.69 8.87
N VAL A 99 7.91 3.28 8.15
CA VAL A 99 8.81 4.20 7.41
C VAL A 99 8.05 5.08 6.43
N LEU A 100 6.95 4.60 5.86
CA LEU A 100 6.16 5.32 4.88
C LEU A 100 5.52 6.61 5.44
N CYS A 101 5.41 6.76 6.76
CA CYS A 101 4.81 7.94 7.37
C CYS A 101 5.80 9.06 7.71
N TYR A 102 7.10 8.75 7.81
CA TYR A 102 8.12 9.69 8.29
C TYR A 102 9.37 9.77 7.41
N ALA A 103 9.50 8.93 6.38
CA ALA A 103 10.71 8.92 5.55
C ALA A 103 11.00 10.24 4.84
N ASP A 104 10.00 11.09 4.64
CA ASP A 104 10.11 12.42 4.08
C ASP A 104 10.24 13.54 5.12
N ASP A 105 10.13 13.26 6.43
CA ASP A 105 10.37 14.24 7.49
C ASP A 105 11.71 14.98 7.32
N PRO A 106 12.84 14.29 7.00
CA PRO A 106 14.14 14.95 6.81
C PRO A 106 14.19 16.03 5.73
N LEU A 107 13.29 15.98 4.76
CA LEU A 107 13.17 17.01 3.73
C LEU A 107 12.82 18.38 4.32
N SER A 108 12.13 18.41 5.46
CA SER A 108 11.72 19.65 6.14
C SER A 108 12.91 20.48 6.67
N TRP A 109 14.05 19.85 6.91
CA TRP A 109 15.30 20.52 7.28
C TRP A 109 16.41 20.35 6.23
N GLY A 110 16.05 19.94 5.01
CA GLY A 110 16.95 19.87 3.86
C GLY A 110 17.87 18.65 3.81
N ASP A 111 17.63 17.62 4.62
CA ASP A 111 18.42 16.39 4.63
C ASP A 111 17.83 15.33 3.70
N GLU A 112 17.99 15.53 2.39
CA GLU A 112 17.54 14.56 1.39
C GLU A 112 18.25 13.20 1.52
N GLU A 113 19.52 13.19 1.93
CA GLU A 113 20.31 11.95 2.00
C GLU A 113 19.73 11.00 3.07
N GLN A 114 19.30 11.55 4.20
CA GLN A 114 18.61 10.78 5.24
C GLN A 114 17.31 10.17 4.71
N SER A 115 16.45 10.95 4.04
CA SER A 115 15.22 10.42 3.43
C SER A 115 15.48 9.30 2.43
N ARG A 116 16.48 9.48 1.55
CA ARG A 116 16.86 8.44 0.58
C ARG A 116 17.37 7.18 1.25
N THR A 117 18.04 7.31 2.39
CA THR A 117 18.53 6.17 3.16
C THR A 117 17.37 5.41 3.79
N LEU A 118 16.42 6.11 4.42
CA LEU A 118 15.21 5.51 4.98
C LEU A 118 14.42 4.70 3.93
N TYR A 119 14.21 5.25 2.74
CA TYR A 119 13.55 4.50 1.66
C TYR A 119 14.33 3.28 1.21
N ARG A 120 15.66 3.40 1.02
CA ARG A 120 16.51 2.27 0.60
C ARG A 120 16.53 1.14 1.62
N ASP A 121 16.56 1.48 2.90
CA ASP A 121 16.51 0.49 3.99
C ASP A 121 15.16 -0.22 3.99
N ALA A 122 14.06 0.53 3.84
CA ALA A 122 12.71 -0.04 3.77
C ALA A 122 12.54 -0.98 2.55
N PHE A 123 13.07 -0.61 1.39
CA PHE A 123 13.07 -1.49 0.19
C PHE A 123 13.90 -2.76 0.39
N SER A 124 14.93 -2.71 1.23
CA SER A 124 15.84 -3.82 1.47
C SER A 124 15.38 -4.76 2.59
N PHE A 125 14.38 -4.37 3.38
CA PHE A 125 13.90 -5.12 4.54
C PHE A 125 13.50 -6.57 4.24
N TYR A 126 12.88 -6.82 3.08
CA TYR A 126 12.39 -8.15 2.68
C TYR A 126 13.30 -8.88 1.66
N LYS A 127 14.51 -8.36 1.41
CA LYS A 127 15.46 -8.95 0.46
C LYS A 127 16.23 -10.12 1.07
#